data_AF-A0A936JIV7-F1
#
_entry.id   AF-A0A936JIV7-F1
#
_cell.length_a   1.000
_cell.length_b   1.000
_cell.length_c   1.000
_cell.angle_alpha   90.00
_cell.angle_beta   90.00
_cell.angle_gamma   90.00
#
_symmetry.space_group_name_H-M   'P 1'
#
loop_
_entity.id
_entity.type
_entity.pdbx_description
1 polymer ?
#
loop_
_entity_poly.entity_id
_entity_poly.type
_entity_poly.pdbx_seq_one_letter_code
_entity_poly.pdbx_strand_id
1 'polypeptide(L)'
;MKLKMKIPEDYIFEGLQGDQEVEHRYWYPDSSVIYITSFENTLNYEDIREQGTYYNRFKSYHNNDTLTLRGISSNGLYWQDKLLKNGVTIGYSKVPKNDLQDFISAIESIEIFN
;
A
#
# COMPACT_ATOMS: atom_id res chain seq x y z
N MET A 1 -2.74 9.37 13.71
CA MET A 1 -2.90 9.80 12.31
C MET A 1 -4.38 9.78 11.96
N LYS A 2 -4.94 10.89 11.45
CA LYS A 2 -6.28 10.91 10.87
C LYS A 2 -6.15 10.94 9.36
N LEU A 3 -6.95 10.15 8.66
CA LEU A 3 -6.96 10.11 7.20
C LEU A 3 -8.39 10.15 6.68
N LYS A 4 -8.55 10.67 5.47
CA LYS A 4 -9.78 10.60 4.69
C LYS A 4 -9.44 10.03 3.33
N MET A 5 -10.28 9.11 2.85
CA MET A 5 -10.08 8.41 1.60
C MET A 5 -11.44 8.08 0.99
N LYS A 6 -11.55 8.12 -0.33
CA LYS A 6 -12.67 7.55 -1.09
C LYS A 6 -12.25 6.17 -1.55
N ILE A 7 -12.82 5.12 -0.95
CA ILE A 7 -12.52 3.73 -1.31
C ILE A 7 -13.72 3.06 -1.97
N PRO A 8 -13.49 2.05 -2.83
CA PRO A 8 -14.54 1.16 -3.29
C PRO A 8 -15.35 0.59 -2.11
N GLU A 9 -16.63 0.30 -2.35
CA GLU A 9 -17.53 -0.25 -1.34
C GLU A 9 -17.24 -1.74 -1.05
N ASP A 10 -17.97 -2.33 -0.10
CA ASP A 10 -17.92 -3.77 0.23
C ASP A 10 -16.59 -4.31 0.78
N TYR A 11 -15.74 -3.43 1.32
CA TYR A 11 -14.53 -3.84 2.00
C TYR A 11 -14.80 -4.40 3.41
N ILE A 12 -13.92 -5.28 3.86
CA ILE A 12 -13.77 -5.67 5.26
C ILE A 12 -12.52 -4.97 5.82
N PHE A 13 -12.69 -4.25 6.92
CA PHE A 13 -11.58 -3.59 7.60
C PHE A 13 -10.85 -4.55 8.55
N GLU A 14 -9.52 -4.57 8.46
CA GLU A 14 -8.62 -5.24 9.40
C GLU A 14 -7.57 -4.24 9.91
N GLY A 15 -7.46 -4.09 11.23
CA GLY A 15 -6.44 -3.28 11.88
C GLY A 15 -5.44 -4.15 12.62
N LEU A 16 -4.15 -3.96 12.34
CA LEU A 16 -3.04 -4.61 13.04
C LEU A 16 -2.20 -3.55 13.77
N GLN A 17 -1.68 -3.92 14.93
CA GLN A 17 -0.83 -3.07 15.74
C GLN A 17 0.31 -3.89 16.34
N GLY A 18 1.54 -3.43 16.13
CA GLY A 18 2.73 -3.84 16.88
C GLY A 18 3.05 -2.82 17.98
N ASP A 19 4.25 -2.90 18.56
CA ASP A 19 4.65 -2.01 19.66
C ASP A 19 4.59 -0.52 19.27
N GLN A 20 5.14 -0.18 18.10
CA GLN A 20 5.17 1.19 17.56
C GLN A 20 4.56 1.30 16.16
N GLU A 21 4.16 0.17 15.58
CA GLU A 21 3.73 0.09 14.19
C GLU A 21 2.23 -0.20 14.09
N VAL A 22 1.59 0.35 13.07
CA VAL A 22 0.17 0.15 12.80
C VAL A 22 -0.04 -0.15 11.32
N GLU A 23 -1.05 -0.97 11.04
CA GLU A 23 -1.49 -1.27 9.69
C GLU A 23 -3.01 -1.32 9.62
N HIS A 24 -3.56 -0.65 8.62
CA HIS A 24 -4.97 -0.66 8.27
C HIS A 24 -5.11 -1.31 6.90
N ARG A 25 -5.96 -2.32 6.78
CA ARG A 25 -6.24 -3.05 5.54
C ARG A 25 -7.74 -3.01 5.23
N TYR A 26 -8.05 -2.78 3.97
CA TYR A 26 -9.40 -2.75 3.42
C TYR A 26 -9.48 -3.87 2.38
N TRP A 27 -9.92 -5.05 2.81
CA TRP A 27 -9.95 -6.27 2.01
C TRP A 27 -11.23 -6.39 1.20
N TYR A 28 -11.10 -6.77 -0.07
CA TYR A 28 -12.22 -6.99 -0.98
C TYR A 28 -12.46 -8.50 -1.22
N PRO A 29 -13.66 -8.90 -1.70
CA PRO A 29 -14.00 -10.32 -1.88
C PRO A 29 -13.07 -11.11 -2.80
N ASP A 30 -12.44 -10.44 -3.77
CA ASP A 30 -11.46 -11.01 -4.70
C ASP A 30 -10.04 -11.12 -4.12
N SER A 31 -9.88 -10.81 -2.83
CA SER A 31 -8.59 -10.70 -2.11
C SER A 31 -7.71 -9.52 -2.51
N SER A 32 -8.22 -8.58 -3.31
CA SER A 32 -7.60 -7.26 -3.47
C SER A 32 -7.62 -6.52 -2.14
N VAL A 33 -6.68 -5.59 -1.97
CA VAL A 33 -6.56 -4.84 -0.71
C VAL A 33 -5.99 -3.47 -0.94
N ILE A 34 -6.55 -2.47 -0.25
CA ILE A 34 -5.89 -1.19 0.02
C ILE A 34 -5.31 -1.28 1.42
N TYR A 35 -4.09 -0.81 1.62
CA TYR A 35 -3.47 -0.78 2.94
C TYR A 35 -2.73 0.53 3.23
N ILE A 36 -2.66 0.84 4.52
CA ILE A 36 -1.93 1.97 5.07
C ILE A 36 -1.14 1.45 6.26
N THR A 37 0.18 1.52 6.19
CA THR A 37 1.06 0.79 7.11
C THR A 37 2.27 1.61 7.49
N SER A 38 2.70 1.54 8.74
CA SER A 38 4.01 2.04 9.17
C SER A 38 5.06 0.94 9.25
N PHE A 39 4.67 -0.32 9.00
CA PHE A 39 5.60 -1.44 8.95
C PHE A 39 6.54 -1.30 7.76
N GLU A 40 7.81 -1.65 7.98
CA GLU A 40 8.80 -1.63 6.91
C GLU A 40 8.45 -2.65 5.81
N ASN A 41 8.06 -3.86 6.18
CA ASN A 41 7.63 -4.89 5.23
C ASN A 41 6.13 -4.73 4.93
N THR A 42 5.81 -4.39 3.68
CA THR A 42 4.44 -4.17 3.23
C THR A 42 3.83 -5.44 2.64
N LEU A 43 2.54 -5.40 2.34
CA LEU A 43 1.87 -6.52 1.66
C LEU A 43 2.49 -6.82 0.27
N ASN A 44 3.18 -5.86 -0.33
CA ASN A 44 3.88 -6.01 -1.61
C ASN A 44 5.37 -6.41 -1.46
N TYR A 45 5.81 -6.80 -0.26
CA TYR A 45 7.21 -7.11 0.03
C TYR A 45 7.84 -8.09 -0.97
N GLU A 46 7.15 -9.19 -1.26
CA GLU A 46 7.67 -10.20 -2.19
C GLU A 46 7.80 -9.65 -3.62
N ASP A 47 6.80 -8.93 -4.13
CA ASP A 47 6.87 -8.30 -5.45
C ASP A 47 8.01 -7.28 -5.56
N ILE A 48 8.24 -6.50 -4.50
CA ILE A 48 9.32 -5.51 -4.42
C ILE A 48 10.69 -6.20 -4.48
N ARG A 49 10.83 -7.36 -3.82
CA ARG A 49 12.06 -8.17 -3.88
C ARG A 49 12.27 -8.77 -5.26
N GLU A 50 11.24 -9.38 -5.83
CA GLU A 50 11.31 -10.03 -7.15
C GLU A 50 11.69 -9.02 -8.25
N GLN A 51 11.23 -7.77 -8.15
CA GLN A 51 11.59 -6.71 -9.10
C GLN A 51 12.94 -6.04 -8.81
N GLY A 52 13.69 -6.50 -7.80
CA GLY A 52 15.01 -5.96 -7.45
C GLY A 52 14.96 -4.51 -6.92
N THR A 53 13.81 -4.03 -6.47
CA THR A 53 13.62 -2.65 -5.99
C THR A 53 13.70 -2.51 -4.47
N TYR A 54 13.84 -3.63 -3.76
CA TYR A 54 13.96 -3.68 -2.31
C TYR A 54 14.98 -2.69 -1.73
N TYR A 55 16.21 -2.65 -2.26
CA TYR A 55 17.24 -1.77 -1.71
C TYR A 55 16.94 -0.28 -1.88
N ASN A 56 16.28 0.10 -2.99
CA ASN A 56 15.83 1.48 -3.20
C ASN A 56 14.75 1.85 -2.18
N ARG A 57 13.83 0.93 -1.89
CA ARG A 57 12.80 1.12 -0.87
C ARG A 57 13.39 1.24 0.53
N PHE A 58 14.26 0.29 0.92
CA PHE A 58 14.97 0.29 2.19
C PHE A 58 15.70 1.61 2.44
N LYS A 59 16.48 2.07 1.45
CA LYS A 59 17.19 3.34 1.54
C LYS A 59 16.23 4.52 1.70
N SER A 60 15.13 4.53 0.96
CA SER A 60 14.13 5.62 1.05
C SER A 60 13.46 5.67 2.41
N TYR A 61 13.13 4.50 2.99
CA TYR A 61 12.53 4.38 4.32
C TYR A 61 13.46 4.96 5.40
N HIS A 62 14.72 4.54 5.44
CA HIS A 62 15.68 5.01 6.44
C HIS A 62 16.14 6.46 6.27
N ASN A 63 15.95 7.05 5.09
CA ASN A 63 16.28 8.44 4.82
C ASN A 63 15.07 9.39 4.99
N ASN A 64 13.90 8.89 5.39
CA ASN A 64 12.65 9.66 5.43
C ASN A 64 12.30 10.30 4.07
N ASP A 65 12.62 9.59 2.98
CA ASP A 65 12.31 9.98 1.62
C ASP A 65 10.93 9.48 1.19
N THR A 66 10.46 10.00 0.05
CA THR A 66 9.27 9.46 -0.62
C THR A 66 9.69 8.52 -1.74
N LEU A 67 8.95 7.43 -1.93
CA LEU A 67 9.15 6.52 -3.05
C LEU A 67 7.80 5.97 -3.52
N THR A 68 7.59 5.88 -4.83
CA THR A 68 6.46 5.15 -5.41
C THR A 68 6.99 3.98 -6.23
N LEU A 69 6.63 2.77 -5.84
CA LEU A 69 6.87 1.53 -6.58
C LEU A 69 5.53 0.98 -7.05
N ARG A 70 5.51 0.37 -8.22
CA ARG A 70 4.33 -0.28 -8.78
C ARG A 70 4.74 -1.31 -9.79
N GLY A 71 3.92 -2.32 -9.97
CA GLY A 71 4.18 -3.34 -10.95
C GLY A 71 3.03 -4.30 -11.13
N ILE A 72 3.35 -5.41 -11.79
CA ILE A 72 2.44 -6.51 -12.04
C ILE A 72 3.14 -7.76 -11.50
N SER A 73 2.46 -8.48 -10.62
CA SER A 73 2.90 -9.76 -10.07
C SER A 73 2.92 -10.84 -11.17
N SER A 74 3.61 -11.95 -10.92
CA SER A 74 3.73 -13.07 -11.87
C SER A 74 2.38 -13.68 -12.29
N ASN A 75 1.35 -13.56 -11.45
CA ASN A 75 -0.02 -13.99 -11.72
C ASN A 75 -0.88 -12.93 -12.47
N GLY A 76 -0.28 -11.81 -12.89
CA GLY A 76 -0.96 -10.77 -13.66
C GLY A 76 -1.74 -9.74 -12.82
N LEU A 77 -1.67 -9.81 -11.49
CA LEU A 77 -2.31 -8.86 -10.59
C LEU A 77 -1.42 -7.62 -10.38
N TYR A 78 -2.06 -6.47 -10.17
CA TYR A 78 -1.40 -5.18 -10.04
C TYR A 78 -1.19 -4.81 -8.58
N TRP A 79 -0.09 -4.09 -8.33
CA TRP A 79 0.26 -3.62 -7.01
C TRP A 79 0.96 -2.25 -7.06
N GLN A 80 0.89 -1.53 -5.94
CA GLN A 80 1.58 -0.26 -5.74
C GLN A 80 1.95 -0.04 -4.27
N ASP A 81 3.14 0.51 -4.04
CA ASP A 81 3.64 1.03 -2.76
C ASP A 81 3.99 2.51 -2.90
N LYS A 82 3.35 3.38 -2.12
CA LYS A 82 3.68 4.80 -1.99
C LYS A 82 4.18 5.09 -0.57
N LEU A 83 5.48 5.12 -0.40
CA LEU A 83 6.16 5.54 0.83
C LEU A 83 6.14 7.06 0.96
N LEU A 84 5.74 7.55 2.13
CA LEU A 84 5.73 8.95 2.52
C LEU A 84 6.90 9.28 3.45
N LYS A 85 7.26 10.56 3.55
CA LYS A 85 8.40 11.05 4.36
C LYS A 85 8.31 10.70 5.84
N ASN A 86 7.12 10.40 6.35
CA ASN A 86 6.89 10.05 7.75
C ASN A 86 6.97 8.53 8.01
N GLY A 87 7.48 7.74 7.06
CA GLY A 87 7.60 6.29 7.19
C GLY A 87 6.30 5.52 6.91
N VAL A 88 5.17 6.21 6.66
CA VAL A 88 3.91 5.56 6.30
C VAL A 88 3.94 5.18 4.83
N THR A 89 3.60 3.93 4.54
CA THR A 89 3.32 3.45 3.18
C THR A 89 1.83 3.33 2.96
N ILE A 90 1.38 3.79 1.80
CA ILE A 90 0.02 3.58 1.32
C ILE A 90 0.11 2.76 0.04
N GLY A 91 -0.63 1.68 -0.06
CA GLY A 91 -0.56 0.81 -1.22
C GLY A 91 -1.84 0.07 -1.53
N TYR A 92 -1.81 -0.63 -2.66
CA TYR A 92 -2.75 -1.69 -2.96
C TYR A 92 -2.01 -2.94 -3.42
N SER A 93 -2.63 -4.10 -3.25
CA SER A 93 -2.07 -5.38 -3.64
C SER A 93 -3.16 -6.27 -4.27
N LYS A 94 -2.73 -7.20 -5.11
CA LYS A 94 -3.55 -8.25 -5.74
C LYS A 94 -4.71 -7.74 -6.61
N VAL A 95 -4.58 -6.53 -7.16
CA VAL A 95 -5.69 -5.88 -7.89
C VAL A 95 -5.80 -6.41 -9.33
N PRO A 96 -6.95 -6.94 -9.77
CA PRO A 96 -7.14 -7.33 -11.16
C PRO A 96 -7.22 -6.10 -12.07
N LYS A 97 -6.89 -6.28 -13.36
CA LYS A 97 -6.82 -5.18 -14.33
C LYS A 97 -8.12 -4.35 -14.42
N ASN A 98 -9.28 -5.02 -14.29
CA ASN A 98 -10.57 -4.37 -14.45
C ASN A 98 -10.88 -3.38 -13.33
N ASP A 99 -10.31 -3.59 -12.14
CA ASP A 99 -10.60 -2.78 -10.95
C ASP A 99 -9.47 -1.78 -10.66
N LEU A 100 -8.33 -1.90 -11.35
CA LEU A 100 -7.13 -1.09 -11.15
C LEU A 100 -7.41 0.42 -11.07
N GLN A 101 -8.30 0.93 -11.92
CA GLN A 101 -8.58 2.36 -11.97
C GLN A 101 -9.23 2.86 -10.67
N ASP A 102 -10.11 2.08 -10.06
CA ASP A 102 -10.78 2.43 -8.81
C ASP A 102 -9.79 2.46 -7.65
N PHE A 103 -8.84 1.51 -7.62
CA PHE A 103 -7.78 1.48 -6.62
C PHE A 103 -6.79 2.64 -6.78
N ILE A 104 -6.42 3.00 -8.01
CA ILE A 104 -5.58 4.19 -8.27
C ILE A 104 -6.28 5.44 -7.75
N SER A 105 -7.55 5.63 -8.13
CA SER A 105 -8.35 6.79 -7.69
C SER A 105 -8.53 6.82 -6.17
N ALA A 106 -8.65 5.66 -5.53
CA ALA A 106 -8.72 5.57 -4.08
C ALA A 106 -7.44 6.06 -3.40
N ILE A 107 -6.26 5.59 -3.85
CA ILE A 107 -4.97 6.05 -3.31
C ILE A 107 -4.76 7.55 -3.54
N GLU A 108 -5.14 8.06 -4.72
CA GLU A 108 -5.00 9.48 -5.06
C GLU A 108 -5.92 10.39 -4.23
N SER A 109 -7.04 9.84 -3.73
CA SER A 109 -8.00 10.59 -2.90
C SER A 109 -7.58 10.76 -1.44
N ILE A 110 -6.44 10.19 -1.03
CA ILE A 110 -6.05 10.17 0.38
C ILE A 110 -5.57 11.55 0.83
N GLU A 111 -6.25 12.05 1.86
CA GLU A 111 -5.86 13.24 2.60
C GLU A 111 -5.40 12.82 4.00
N ILE A 112 -4.18 13.21 4.37
CA ILE A 112 -3.60 12.96 5.69
C ILE A 112 -3.66 14.25 6.49
N PHE A 113 -4.23 14.20 7.69
CA PHE A 113 -4.32 15.33 8.60
C PHE A 113 -3.27 15.18 9.70
N ASN A 114 -2.52 16.25 9.94
CA ASN A 114 -1.57 16.39 11.04
C ASN A 114 -2.30 16.67 12.36
#